data_AF-A0A6V7JNQ8-F1
#
_entry.id   AF-A0A6V7JNQ8-F1
#
_cell.length_a   1.000
_cell.length_b   1.000
_cell.length_c   1.000
_cell.angle_alpha   90.00
_cell.angle_beta   90.00
_cell.angle_gamma   90.00
#
_symmetry.space_group_name_H-M   'P 1'
#
loop_
_entity.id
_entity.type
_entity.pdbx_description
1 polymer ?
#
loop_
_entity_poly.entity_id
_entity_poly.type
_entity_poly.pdbx_seq_one_letter_code
_entity_poly.pdbx_strand_id
1 'polypeptide(L)' 'AVLTLTKISRDIKAKTFKFWLGPELKVAISDPDDLE' A
#
# COMPACT_ATOMS: atom_id res chain seq x y z
N ALA A 1 -3.50 -6.45 10.36
CA ALA A 1 -2.53 -5.68 9.56
C ALA A 1 -3.12 -5.22 8.23
N VAL A 2 -3.62 -6.12 7.37
CA VAL A 2 -4.17 -5.78 6.04
C VAL A 2 -5.28 -4.72 6.11
N LEU A 3 -6.23 -4.87 7.04
CA LEU A 3 -7.35 -3.92 7.19
C LEU A 3 -6.90 -2.48 7.50
N THR A 4 -5.80 -2.31 8.21
CA THR A 4 -5.25 -0.99 8.58
C THR A 4 -4.61 -0.31 7.37
N LEU A 5 -3.86 -1.07 6.57
CA LEU A 5 -3.20 -0.57 5.35
C LEU A 5 -4.23 -0.14 4.29
N THR A 6 -5.31 -0.89 4.12
CA THR A 6 -6.40 -0.53 3.19
C THR A 6 -7.15 0.74 3.63
N LYS A 7 -7.24 1.00 4.94
CA LYS A 7 -7.85 2.23 5.48
C LYS A 7 -6.95 3.44 5.22
N ILE A 8 -5.67 3.30 5.53
CA ILE A 8 -4.64 4.32 5.29
C ILE A 8 -4.56 4.68 3.80
N SER A 9 -4.59 3.69 2.90
CA SER A 9 -4.56 3.97 1.46
C SER A 9 -5.76 4.77 0.97
N ARG A 10 -6.96 4.48 1.48
CA ARG A 10 -8.17 5.26 1.18
C ARG A 10 -8.11 6.68 1.71
N ASP A 11 -7.61 6.88 2.93
CA ASP A 11 -7.56 8.20 3.56
C ASP A 11 -6.53 9.12 2.87
N ILE A 12 -5.41 8.56 2.41
CA ILE A 12 -4.34 9.32 1.73
C ILE A 12 -4.62 9.48 0.22
N LYS A 13 -5.61 8.77 -0.34
CA LYS A 13 -5.89 8.68 -1.79
C LYS A 13 -4.66 8.31 -2.64
N ALA A 14 -3.70 7.61 -2.05
CA ALA A 14 -2.49 7.19 -2.75
C ALA A 14 -2.75 5.85 -3.46
N LYS A 15 -2.53 5.82 -4.78
CA LYS A 15 -2.64 4.59 -5.58
C LYS A 15 -1.57 3.55 -5.20
N THR A 16 -0.37 4.04 -4.90
CA THR A 16 0.79 3.23 -4.49
C THR A 16 1.44 3.83 -3.26
N PHE A 17 1.79 3.01 -2.28
CA PHE A 17 2.51 3.45 -1.09
C PHE A 17 3.56 2.43 -0.64
N LYS A 18 4.67 2.95 -0.14
CA LYS A 18 5.82 2.18 0.33
C LYS A 18 5.88 2.22 1.84
N PHE A 19 6.12 1.08 2.47
CA PHE A 19 6.26 0.99 3.91
C PHE A 19 7.30 -0.06 4.29
N TRP A 20 7.94 0.14 5.43
CA TRP A 20 8.90 -0.81 5.98
C TRP A 20 8.18 -1.85 6.84
N LEU A 21 8.51 -3.13 6.62
CA LEU A 21 8.11 -4.23 7.49
C LEU A 21 9.38 -4.93 7.98
N GLY A 22 9.91 -4.48 9.11
CA GLY A 22 11.26 -4.84 9.53
C GLY A 22 12.31 -4.26 8.57
N PRO A 23 13.35 -5.01 8.18
CA PRO A 23 14.39 -4.53 7.25
C PRO A 23 13.93 -4.54 5.78
N GLU A 24 12.74 -5.06 5.48
CA GLU A 24 12.25 -5.19 4.11
C GLU A 24 11.33 -4.03 3.73
N LEU A 25 11.62 -3.39 2.60
CA LEU A 25 10.73 -2.42 1.99
C LEU A 25 9.62 -3.15 1.22
N LYS A 26 8.37 -2.88 1.57
CA LYS A 26 7.19 -3.40 0.88
C LYS A 26 6.51 -2.27 0.10
N VAL A 27 5.97 -2.65 -1.05
CA VAL A 27 5.14 -1.78 -1.90
C VAL A 27 3.74 -2.35 -1.88
N ALA A 28 2.76 -1.54 -1.47
CA ALA A 28 1.36 -1.86 -1.63
C ALA A 28 0.79 -1.03 -2.78
N ILE A 29 0.14 -1.74 -3.69
CA ILE A 29 -0.55 -1.18 -4.85
C ILE A 29 -2.02 -1.42 -4.61
N SER A 30 -2.80 -0.36 -4.71
CA SER A 30 -4.23 -0.37 -4.39
C SER A 30 -5.08 -0.78 -5.59
N ASP A 31 -4.57 -0.57 -6.79
CA ASP A 31 -5.19 -0.88 -8.07
C ASP A 31 -4.35 -1.95 -8.79
N PRO A 32 -4.83 -3.19 -8.93
CA PRO A 32 -4.06 -4.25 -9.58
C PRO A 32 -3.73 -3.96 -11.04
N ASP A 33 -4.46 -3.05 -11.71
CA ASP A 33 -4.22 -2.69 -13.11
C ASP A 33 -2.99 -1.76 -13.26
N ASP A 34 -2.50 -1.13 -12.18
CA ASP A 34 -1.25 -0.33 -12.18
C ASP A 34 0.02 -1.21 -12.26
N LEU A 35 -0.11 -2.54 -12.34
CA LEU A 35 1.00 -3.50 -12.41
C LEU A 35 1.36 -3.98 -13.83
N GLU A 36 0.59 -3.58 -14.84
CA GLU A 36 0.86 -3.91 -16.26
C GLU A 36 2.07 -3.16 -16.86
#